data_AF-A0A0F9ARL6-F1
#
_entry.id   AF-A0A0F9ARL6-F1
#
_cell.length_a   1.000
_cell.length_b   1.000
_cell.length_c   1.000
_cell.angle_alpha   90.00
_cell.angle_beta   90.00
_cell.angle_gamma   90.00
#
_symmetry.space_group_name_H-M   'P 1'
#
loop_
_entity.id
_entity.type
_entity.pdbx_description
1 polymer ?
#
loop_
_entity_poly.entity_id
_entity_poly.type
_entity_poly.pdbx_seq_one_letter_code
_entity_poly.pdbx_strand_id
1 'polypeptide(L)'
;MGGSFGNYLEDKILDHILKVAVYTPATNLFIALYTVAPTDVGGGTELSGGGYLRTVCNSWDPSSGGASANAIQVLFPEATGDWGTIVAFAIWDAQSGGNFLKWGDLTQSRAIPDKDSAKFVIGDLQVTLD
;
A
#
# COMPACT_ATOMS: atom_id res chain seq x y z
N MET A 1 -1.06 -14.47 -4.30
CA MET A 1 -0.97 -13.33 -3.35
C MET A 1 -2.39 -12.94 -3.03
N GLY A 2 -2.75 -12.82 -1.76
CA GLY A 2 -4.04 -12.25 -1.35
C GLY A 2 -3.94 -10.73 -1.30
N GLY A 3 -5.08 -10.06 -1.46
CA GLY A 3 -5.18 -8.61 -1.31
C GLY A 3 -6.53 -8.11 -1.79
N SER A 4 -7.17 -7.25 -1.01
CA SER A 4 -8.46 -6.63 -1.37
C SER A 4 -8.39 -5.12 -1.25
N PHE A 5 -9.38 -4.45 -1.83
CA PHE A 5 -9.63 -3.05 -1.53
C PHE A 5 -10.08 -2.95 -0.07
N GLY A 6 -9.82 -1.80 0.54
CA GLY A 6 -10.38 -1.48 1.84
C GLY A 6 -11.84 -1.10 1.69
N ASN A 7 -12.68 -1.42 2.67
CA ASN A 7 -14.11 -1.07 2.67
C ASN A 7 -14.37 0.40 2.28
N TYR A 8 -13.53 1.32 2.77
CA TYR A 8 -13.64 2.74 2.42
C TYR A 8 -13.56 2.97 0.91
N LEU A 9 -12.57 2.38 0.22
CA LEU A 9 -12.41 2.57 -1.21
C LEU A 9 -13.50 1.82 -1.98
N GLU A 10 -13.90 0.64 -1.54
CA GLU A 10 -15.01 -0.12 -2.14
C GLU A 10 -16.30 0.72 -2.17
N ASP A 11 -16.68 1.29 -1.03
CA ASP A 11 -17.85 2.18 -0.92
C ASP A 11 -17.72 3.41 -1.84
N LYS A 12 -16.54 4.06 -1.86
CA LYS A 12 -16.31 5.23 -2.70
C LYS A 12 -16.35 4.93 -4.19
N ILE A 13 -15.83 3.79 -4.62
CA ILE A 13 -15.89 3.37 -6.01
C ILE A 13 -17.33 3.03 -6.41
N LEU A 14 -18.08 2.32 -5.55
CA LEU A 14 -19.50 2.04 -5.78
C LEU A 14 -20.31 3.32 -5.92
N ASP A 15 -20.16 4.27 -4.99
CA ASP A 15 -20.81 5.57 -5.06
C ASP A 15 -20.46 6.32 -6.36
N HIS A 16 -19.21 6.23 -6.81
CA HIS A 16 -18.74 6.89 -8.01
C HIS A 16 -19.36 6.33 -9.29
N ILE A 17 -19.36 5.01 -9.46
CA ILE A 17 -19.87 4.38 -10.68
C ILE A 17 -21.41 4.40 -10.74
N LEU A 18 -22.08 4.38 -9.59
CA LEU A 18 -23.53 4.49 -9.49
C LEU A 18 -24.03 5.94 -9.51
N LYS A 19 -23.11 6.91 -9.68
CA LYS A 19 -23.40 8.35 -9.79
C LYS A 19 -24.04 8.95 -8.52
N VAL A 20 -23.77 8.34 -7.36
CA VAL A 20 -24.23 8.83 -6.04
C VAL A 20 -23.32 9.96 -5.56
N ALA A 21 -22.00 9.79 -5.66
CA ALA A 21 -21.02 10.81 -5.28
C ALA A 21 -19.74 10.69 -6.12
N VAL A 22 -19.04 11.80 -6.36
CA VAL A 22 -17.76 11.75 -7.08
C VAL A 22 -16.65 11.33 -6.11
N TYR A 23 -15.90 10.27 -6.45
CA TYR A 23 -14.64 9.97 -5.78
C TYR A 23 -13.52 10.79 -6.42
N THR A 24 -12.79 11.56 -5.60
CA THR A 24 -11.58 12.27 -6.01
C THR A 24 -10.40 11.65 -5.27
N PRO A 25 -9.48 10.96 -5.98
CA PRO A 25 -8.27 10.42 -5.36
C PRO A 25 -7.46 11.50 -4.66
N ALA A 26 -6.83 11.16 -3.54
CA ALA A 26 -5.94 12.09 -2.85
C ALA A 26 -4.73 12.48 -3.70
N THR A 27 -4.18 13.66 -3.45
CA THR A 27 -3.00 14.17 -4.18
C THR A 27 -1.80 13.23 -4.09
N ASN A 28 -1.65 12.57 -2.94
CA ASN A 28 -0.59 11.60 -2.71
C ASN A 28 -1.18 10.28 -2.24
N LEU A 29 -0.68 9.18 -2.79
CA LEU A 29 -0.87 7.85 -2.27
C LEU A 29 0.42 7.39 -1.61
N PHE A 30 0.29 6.65 -0.52
CA PHE A 30 1.40 6.23 0.31
C PHE A 30 1.40 4.71 0.49
N ILE A 31 2.56 4.10 0.30
CA ILE A 31 2.78 2.68 0.55
C ILE A 31 3.24 2.53 2.01
N ALA A 32 2.53 1.69 2.73
CA ALA A 32 2.82 1.30 4.10
C ALA A 32 3.32 -0.15 4.15
N LEU A 33 4.16 -0.47 5.12
CA LEU A 33 4.71 -1.83 5.35
C LEU A 33 4.10 -2.44 6.61
N TYR A 34 3.81 -3.74 6.55
CA TYR A 34 3.15 -4.47 7.63
C TYR A 34 3.95 -5.69 8.06
N THR A 35 4.07 -5.88 9.38
CA THR A 35 4.64 -7.10 10.00
C THR A 35 3.57 -8.17 10.26
N VAL A 36 2.31 -7.77 10.30
CA VAL A 36 1.14 -8.66 10.28
C VAL A 36 0.18 -8.14 9.22
N ALA A 37 -0.20 -9.00 8.27
CA ALA A 37 -1.05 -8.60 7.16
C ALA A 37 -2.40 -8.04 7.63
N PRO A 38 -2.91 -6.96 7.01
CA PRO A 38 -4.26 -6.50 7.23
C PRO A 38 -5.28 -7.40 6.51
N THR A 39 -6.56 -7.06 6.65
CA THR A 39 -7.69 -7.64 5.90
C THR A 39 -8.40 -6.55 5.10
N ASP A 40 -9.44 -6.90 4.35
CA ASP A 40 -10.35 -5.96 3.67
C ASP A 40 -10.95 -4.90 4.62
N VAL A 41 -11.27 -5.29 5.86
CA VAL A 41 -11.73 -4.36 6.91
C VAL A 41 -10.59 -3.57 7.57
N GLY A 42 -9.35 -3.71 7.10
CA GLY A 42 -8.14 -3.14 7.69
C GLY A 42 -7.52 -4.04 8.77
N GLY A 43 -6.93 -3.42 9.80
CA GLY A 43 -6.23 -4.14 10.87
C GLY A 43 -4.77 -4.46 10.54
N GLY A 44 -4.30 -5.63 10.96
CA GLY A 44 -2.88 -5.99 10.87
C GLY A 44 -1.99 -5.17 11.82
N THR A 45 -0.68 -5.19 11.56
CA THR A 45 0.30 -4.37 12.30
C THR A 45 1.14 -3.62 11.30
N GLU A 46 0.80 -2.35 11.09
CA GLU A 46 1.67 -1.43 10.34
C GLU A 46 2.97 -1.24 11.13
N LEU A 47 4.08 -1.21 10.43
CA LEU A 47 5.38 -0.89 11.00
C LEU A 47 5.34 0.50 11.66
N SER A 48 6.07 0.67 12.76
CA SER A 48 6.25 1.96 13.42
C SER A 48 7.61 2.04 14.09
N GLY A 49 8.15 3.25 14.25
CA GLY A 49 9.48 3.45 14.81
C GLY A 49 10.61 3.11 13.84
N GLY A 50 11.86 3.09 14.33
CA GLY A 50 13.04 2.70 13.54
C GLY A 50 13.29 3.54 12.28
N GLY A 51 12.81 4.78 12.21
CA GLY A 51 12.94 5.62 11.00
C GLY A 51 11.93 5.32 9.90
N TYR A 52 11.01 4.37 10.11
CA TYR A 52 9.96 4.06 9.16
C TYR A 52 8.99 5.23 8.99
N LEU A 53 8.68 5.51 7.72
CA LEU A 53 7.59 6.37 7.27
C LEU A 53 6.94 5.73 6.04
N ARG A 54 5.61 5.88 5.90
CA ARG A 54 4.94 5.54 4.64
C ARG A 54 5.57 6.33 3.49
N THR A 55 5.80 5.67 2.36
CA THR A 55 6.52 6.27 1.22
C THR A 55 5.56 6.56 0.07
N VAL A 56 5.69 7.72 -0.54
CA VAL A 56 4.80 8.15 -1.63
C VAL A 56 4.93 7.25 -2.88
N CYS A 57 3.81 6.96 -3.53
CA CYS A 57 3.74 6.30 -4.83
C CYS A 57 2.58 6.87 -5.67
N ASN A 58 2.87 7.90 -6.46
CA ASN A 58 1.86 8.63 -7.25
C ASN A 58 1.87 8.28 -8.74
N SER A 59 2.72 7.34 -9.16
CA SER A 59 2.82 6.94 -10.56
C SER A 59 2.46 5.48 -10.69
N TRP A 60 1.45 5.20 -11.51
CA TRP A 60 0.90 3.88 -11.74
C TRP A 60 0.72 3.68 -13.25
N ASP A 61 0.93 2.47 -13.74
CA ASP A 61 0.69 2.12 -15.12
C ASP A 61 -0.81 2.23 -15.46
N PRO A 62 -1.17 2.59 -16.71
CA PRO A 62 -2.56 2.54 -17.14
C PRO A 62 -3.15 1.15 -16.90
N SER A 63 -4.34 1.08 -16.31
CA SER A 63 -4.97 -0.19 -16.01
C SER A 63 -5.33 -0.96 -17.29
N SER A 64 -5.07 -2.25 -17.32
CA SER A 64 -5.46 -3.16 -18.40
C SER A 64 -5.90 -4.49 -17.82
N GLY A 65 -7.04 -5.02 -18.29
CA GLY A 65 -7.56 -6.32 -17.82
C GLY A 65 -7.83 -6.40 -16.31
N GLY A 66 -8.17 -5.27 -15.67
CA GLY A 66 -8.41 -5.20 -14.21
C GLY A 66 -7.14 -5.08 -13.36
N ALA A 67 -5.96 -4.87 -13.96
CA ALA A 67 -4.69 -4.77 -13.25
C ALA A 67 -3.92 -3.47 -13.58
N SER A 68 -3.11 -3.01 -12.63
CA SER A 68 -2.13 -1.91 -12.76
C SER A 68 -0.93 -2.18 -11.85
N ALA A 69 0.18 -1.49 -12.07
CA ALA A 69 1.38 -1.61 -11.26
C ALA A 69 2.03 -0.25 -10.98
N ASN A 70 2.91 -0.17 -9.98
CA ASN A 70 3.67 1.05 -9.72
C ASN A 70 4.65 1.34 -10.87
N ALA A 71 4.56 2.55 -11.42
CA ALA A 71 5.39 3.00 -12.54
C ALA A 71 6.68 3.72 -12.07
N ILE A 72 6.91 3.78 -10.75
CA ILE A 72 8.12 4.33 -10.13
C ILE A 72 8.62 3.41 -9.01
N GLN A 73 9.93 3.45 -8.72
CA GLN A 73 10.47 2.79 -7.55
C GLN A 73 9.95 3.48 -6.28
N VAL A 74 9.51 2.67 -5.31
CA VAL A 74 9.17 3.12 -3.96
C VAL A 74 10.31 2.73 -3.04
N LEU A 75 11.09 3.71 -2.56
CA LEU A 75 12.23 3.50 -1.66
C LEU A 75 11.90 4.06 -0.28
N PHE A 76 11.88 3.18 0.72
CA PHE A 76 11.67 3.58 2.11
C PHE A 76 12.94 4.19 2.71
N PRO A 77 12.83 5.02 3.76
CA PRO A 77 14.00 5.49 4.52
C PRO A 77 14.88 4.33 5.02
N GLU A 78 16.16 4.59 5.23
CA GLU A 78 17.04 3.63 5.90
C GLU A 78 16.52 3.31 7.30
N ALA A 79 16.46 2.02 7.63
CA ALA A 79 16.12 1.56 8.96
C ALA A 79 17.16 2.04 9.98
N THR A 80 16.69 2.66 11.07
CA THR A 80 17.51 3.07 12.23
C THR A 80 17.43 2.09 13.41
N GLY A 81 16.85 0.92 13.15
CA GLY A 81 16.74 -0.22 14.03
C GLY A 81 16.04 -1.36 13.28
N ASP A 82 16.03 -2.56 13.85
CA ASP A 82 15.40 -3.72 13.19
C ASP A 82 13.88 -3.51 13.02
N TRP A 83 13.41 -3.58 11.78
CA TRP A 83 11.97 -3.47 11.43
C TRP A 83 11.24 -4.82 11.49
N GLY A 84 11.99 -5.90 11.70
CA GLY A 84 11.45 -7.27 11.68
C GLY A 84 11.10 -7.74 10.27
N THR A 85 10.20 -8.72 10.18
CA THR A 85 9.78 -9.33 8.92
C THR A 85 8.53 -8.64 8.39
N ILE A 86 8.66 -8.04 7.22
CA ILE A 86 7.54 -7.46 6.48
C ILE A 86 6.84 -8.56 5.69
N VAL A 87 5.53 -8.64 5.83
CA VAL A 87 4.68 -9.68 5.23
C VAL A 87 3.66 -9.14 4.24
N ALA A 88 3.31 -7.85 4.32
CA ALA A 88 2.32 -7.22 3.46
C ALA A 88 2.62 -5.72 3.24
N PHE A 89 1.95 -5.14 2.24
CA PHE A 89 1.89 -3.70 2.03
C PHE A 89 0.44 -3.21 2.06
N ALA A 90 0.26 -1.91 2.27
CA ALA A 90 -1.01 -1.24 2.04
C ALA A 90 -0.84 0.11 1.36
N ILE A 91 -1.89 0.57 0.69
CA ILE A 91 -2.01 1.88 0.08
C ILE A 91 -2.91 2.74 0.96
N TRP A 92 -2.41 3.92 1.31
CA TRP A 92 -3.09 4.93 2.12
C TRP A 92 -3.16 6.26 1.38
N ASP A 93 -4.15 7.08 1.72
CA ASP A 93 -4.30 8.43 1.14
C ASP A 93 -3.55 9.53 1.93
N ALA A 94 -2.88 9.17 3.03
CA ALA A 94 -2.12 10.08 3.87
C ALA A 94 -0.84 9.42 4.42
N GLN A 95 0.19 10.24 4.66
CA GLN A 95 1.47 9.80 5.24
C GLN A 95 1.32 9.26 6.68
N SER A 96 0.32 9.75 7.41
CA SER A 96 -0.08 9.28 8.74
C SER A 96 -1.59 9.45 8.89
N GLY A 97 -2.25 8.52 9.58
CA GLY A 97 -3.72 8.45 9.61
C GLY A 97 -4.30 8.17 8.21
N GLY A 98 -5.35 8.90 7.84
CA GLY A 98 -5.99 8.77 6.53
C GLY A 98 -6.88 7.54 6.41
N ASN A 99 -7.26 7.23 5.17
CA ASN A 99 -8.10 6.10 4.81
C ASN A 99 -7.26 4.97 4.21
N PHE A 100 -7.59 3.75 4.63
CA PHE A 100 -7.04 2.51 4.09
C PHE A 100 -7.69 2.20 2.74
N LEU A 101 -6.89 2.18 1.67
CA LEU A 101 -7.41 2.07 0.31
C LEU A 101 -7.34 0.65 -0.24
N LYS A 102 -6.20 -0.01 -0.08
CA LYS A 102 -5.96 -1.37 -0.58
C LYS A 102 -4.81 -2.01 0.19
N TRP A 103 -4.78 -3.32 0.24
CA TRP A 103 -3.61 -4.07 0.70
C TRP A 103 -3.28 -5.24 -0.21
N GLY A 104 -2.09 -5.80 0.01
CA GLY A 104 -1.68 -7.07 -0.56
C GLY A 104 -0.56 -7.72 0.23
N ASP A 105 -0.58 -9.05 0.29
CA ASP A 105 0.53 -9.84 0.82
C ASP A 105 1.78 -9.67 -0.06
N LEU A 106 2.97 -9.74 0.55
CA LEU A 106 4.19 -9.95 -0.21
C LEU A 106 4.27 -11.40 -0.67
N THR A 107 4.72 -11.64 -1.92
CA THR A 107 4.97 -13.00 -2.42
C THR A 107 6.00 -13.72 -1.56
N GLN A 108 6.97 -12.96 -1.04
CA GLN A 108 7.99 -13.42 -0.13
C GLN A 108 8.13 -12.39 0.99
N SER A 109 7.89 -12.82 2.22
CA SER A 109 8.16 -11.98 3.39
C SER A 109 9.64 -11.66 3.50
N ARG A 110 9.98 -10.47 3.99
CA ARG A 110 11.37 -10.00 4.03
C ARG A 110 11.71 -9.37 5.36
N ALA A 111 12.78 -9.85 5.99
CA ALA A 111 13.36 -9.20 7.16
C ALA A 111 14.16 -7.97 6.73
N ILE A 112 13.97 -6.85 7.43
CA ILE A 112 14.70 -5.60 7.20
C ILE A 112 15.46 -5.25 8.50
N PRO A 113 16.76 -5.57 8.57
CA PRO A 113 17.59 -5.25 9.74
C PRO A 113 17.96 -3.76 9.77
N ASP A 114 18.50 -3.30 10.90
CA ASP A 114 19.11 -1.97 11.01
C ASP A 114 20.09 -1.72 9.85
N LYS A 115 20.11 -0.49 9.32
CA LYS A 115 20.92 -0.07 8.17
C LYS A 115 20.54 -0.66 6.81
N ASP A 116 19.46 -1.42 6.70
CA ASP A 116 18.89 -1.79 5.41
C ASP A 116 17.74 -0.85 4.99
N SER A 117 17.27 -0.97 3.75
CA SER A 117 16.11 -0.24 3.23
C SER A 117 15.19 -1.18 2.45
N ALA A 118 13.90 -1.13 2.77
CA ALA A 118 12.89 -1.75 1.93
C ALA A 118 12.71 -0.95 0.63
N LYS A 119 12.47 -1.66 -0.48
CA LYS A 119 12.06 -1.04 -1.73
C LYS A 119 11.16 -1.95 -2.54
N PHE A 120 10.29 -1.33 -3.31
CA PHE A 120 9.59 -1.94 -4.43
C PHE A 120 10.14 -1.33 -5.71
N VAL A 121 10.70 -2.16 -6.60
CA VAL A 121 11.08 -1.67 -7.94
C VAL A 121 9.84 -1.46 -8.80
N ILE A 122 10.01 -0.80 -9.95
CA ILE A 122 8.92 -0.59 -10.91
C ILE A 122 8.29 -1.94 -11.26
N GLY A 123 6.96 -2.03 -11.17
CA GLY A 123 6.21 -3.24 -11.47
C GLY A 123 6.07 -4.24 -10.31
N ASP A 124 6.69 -4.03 -9.15
CA ASP A 124 6.56 -4.98 -8.01
C ASP A 124 5.20 -4.89 -7.31
N LEU A 125 4.64 -3.69 -7.17
CA LEU A 125 3.34 -3.48 -6.54
C LEU A 125 2.25 -3.68 -7.58
N GLN A 126 1.71 -4.88 -7.65
CA GLN A 126 0.60 -5.23 -8.51
C GLN A 126 -0.73 -4.97 -7.79
N VAL A 127 -1.62 -4.22 -8.44
CA VAL A 127 -2.95 -3.87 -7.94
C VAL A 127 -4.00 -4.38 -8.91
N THR A 128 -4.91 -5.20 -8.42
CA THR A 128 -6.03 -5.75 -9.19
C THR A 128 -7.39 -5.34 -8.62
N LEU A 129 -8.40 -5.26 -9.49
CA LEU A 129 -9.82 -5.13 -9.18
C LEU A 129 -10.58 -6.11 -10.10
N ASP A 130 -11.30 -7.07 -9.49
CA ASP A 130 -12.00 -8.18 -10.14
C ASP A 130 -13.52 -8.20 -9.87
#